data_AF-A0A2D6LP99-F1
#
_entry.id   AF-A0A2D6LP99-F1
#
_cell.length_a   1.000
_cell.length_b   1.000
_cell.length_c   1.000
_cell.angle_alpha   90.00
_cell.angle_beta   90.00
_cell.angle_gamma   90.00
#
_symmetry.space_group_name_H-M   'P 1'
#
loop_
_entity.id
_entity.type
_entity.pdbx_description
1 polymer ?
#
loop_
_entity_poly.entity_id
_entity_poly.type
_entity_poly.pdbx_seq_one_letter_code
_entity_poly.pdbx_strand_id
1 'polypeptide(L)'
;MGEDLKKLSLDAAKLKGIMLSGKNIDILLYLAKYNPKVTEEEIADKFGKKSLEGLKQLIDYDLVQEEKENLSLTNQGIFQVEGLLTLTA
;
A
#
# COMPACT_ATOMS: atom_id res chain seq x y z
N MET A 1 -14.63 -18.50 17.12
CA MET A 1 -14.55 -17.23 17.90
C MET A 1 -13.15 -16.91 18.38
N GLY A 2 -12.49 -17.74 19.20
CA GLY A 2 -11.12 -17.43 19.68
C GLY A 2 -10.02 -17.52 18.60
N GLU A 3 -10.12 -18.46 17.66
CA GLU A 3 -9.17 -18.58 16.53
C GLU A 3 -9.34 -17.48 15.48
N ASP A 4 -10.59 -17.06 15.21
CA ASP A 4 -10.88 -15.98 14.26
C ASP A 4 -10.31 -14.64 14.74
N LEU A 5 -10.43 -14.35 16.04
CA LEU A 5 -9.83 -13.16 16.67
C LEU A 5 -8.30 -13.17 16.60
N LYS A 6 -7.66 -14.32 16.84
CA LYS A 6 -6.21 -14.46 16.71
C LYS A 6 -5.75 -14.24 15.27
N LYS A 7 -6.49 -14.79 14.29
CA LYS A 7 -6.18 -14.62 12.86
C LYS A 7 -6.31 -13.15 12.44
N LEU A 8 -7.42 -12.50 12.77
CA LEU A 8 -7.63 -11.08 12.49
C LEU A 8 -6.55 -10.20 13.12
N SER A 9 -6.14 -10.48 14.37
CA SER A 9 -5.06 -9.75 15.03
C SER A 9 -3.71 -9.92 14.32
N LEU A 10 -3.40 -11.12 13.82
CA LEU A 10 -2.17 -11.40 13.11
C LEU A 10 -2.15 -10.69 11.75
N ASP A 11 -3.26 -10.72 11.02
CA ASP A 11 -3.38 -10.08 9.71
C ASP A 11 -3.28 -8.55 9.85
N ALA A 12 -3.90 -7.97 10.87
CA ALA A 12 -3.75 -6.54 11.18
C ALA A 12 -2.31 -6.15 11.56
N ALA A 13 -1.62 -6.99 12.35
CA ALA A 13 -0.23 -6.76 12.71
C ALA A 13 0.71 -6.81 11.50
N LYS A 14 0.49 -7.77 10.59
CA LYS A 14 1.24 -7.88 9.33
C LYS A 14 1.01 -6.67 8.42
N LEU A 15 -0.25 -6.29 8.24
CA LEU A 15 -0.61 -5.11 7.46
C LEU A 15 0.08 -3.86 7.99
N LYS A 16 0.03 -3.63 9.31
CA LYS A 16 0.73 -2.52 9.96
C LYS A 16 2.25 -2.58 9.73
N GLY A 17 2.84 -3.77 9.84
CA GLY A 17 4.27 -3.98 9.58
C GLY A 17 4.66 -3.61 8.15
N ILE A 18 3.83 -3.97 7.17
CA ILE A 18 4.06 -3.66 5.76
C ILE A 18 3.90 -2.18 5.49
N MET A 19 2.83 -1.54 5.99
CA MET A 19 2.61 -0.10 5.78
C MET A 19 3.78 0.73 6.33
N LEU A 20 4.28 0.38 7.52
CA LEU A 20 5.39 1.10 8.17
C LEU A 20 6.78 0.74 7.60
N SER A 21 6.85 -0.22 6.67
CA SER A 21 8.12 -0.65 6.10
C SER A 21 8.56 0.25 4.94
N GLY A 22 9.85 0.61 4.95
CA GLY A 22 10.50 1.29 3.83
C GLY A 22 9.80 2.57 3.39
N LYS A 23 9.24 2.54 2.17
CA LYS A 23 8.57 3.67 1.52
C LYS A 23 7.10 3.39 1.22
N ASN A 24 6.50 2.40 1.87
CA ASN A 24 5.17 1.91 1.53
C ASN A 24 4.06 2.93 1.78
N ILE A 25 4.08 3.65 2.91
CA ILE A 25 3.16 4.78 3.15
C ILE A 25 3.37 5.88 2.10
N ASP A 26 4.62 6.23 1.80
CA ASP A 26 4.93 7.27 0.81
C ASP A 26 4.40 6.89 -0.58
N ILE A 27 4.51 5.61 -0.97
CA ILE A 27 3.97 5.05 -2.22
C ILE A 27 2.44 5.11 -2.22
N LEU A 28 1.77 4.68 -1.15
CA LEU A 28 0.31 4.71 -1.06
C LEU A 28 -0.24 6.14 -1.19
N LEU A 29 0.37 7.10 -0.49
CA LEU A 29 0.02 8.51 -0.59
C LEU A 29 0.31 9.09 -1.98
N TYR A 30 1.38 8.64 -2.62
CA TYR A 30 1.71 9.02 -3.99
C TYR A 30 0.66 8.52 -4.99
N LEU A 31 0.32 7.23 -4.92
CA LEU A 31 -0.72 6.65 -5.75
C LEU A 31 -2.05 7.35 -5.54
N ALA A 32 -2.44 7.68 -4.30
CA ALA A 32 -3.66 8.43 -4.02
C ALA A 32 -3.70 9.80 -4.71
N LYS A 33 -2.55 10.47 -4.82
CA LYS A 33 -2.44 11.79 -5.45
C LYS A 33 -2.42 11.73 -6.99
N TYR A 34 -1.86 10.68 -7.57
CA TYR A 34 -1.57 10.60 -9.02
C TYR A 34 -2.30 9.44 -9.75
N ASN A 35 -3.25 8.77 -9.08
CA ASN A 35 -4.06 7.68 -9.64
C ASN A 35 -4.78 8.11 -10.95
N PRO A 36 -4.89 7.26 -11.99
CA PRO A 36 -4.26 5.95 -12.21
C PRO A 36 -3.11 5.99 -13.22
N LYS A 37 -2.20 6.97 -13.13
CA LYS A 37 -1.15 7.16 -14.16
C LYS A 37 0.27 6.84 -13.71
N VAL A 38 0.42 6.18 -12.56
CA VAL A 38 1.74 5.88 -11.98
C VAL A 38 2.20 4.51 -12.48
N THR A 39 3.44 4.40 -12.95
CA THR A 39 4.04 3.12 -13.36
C THR A 39 5.04 2.60 -12.33
N GLU A 40 5.44 1.33 -12.43
CA GLU A 40 6.52 0.78 -11.58
C GLU A 40 7.85 1.54 -11.79
N GLU A 41 8.17 1.93 -13.02
CA GLU A 41 9.37 2.73 -13.32
C GLU A 41 9.34 4.06 -12.57
N GLU A 42 8.18 4.72 -12.53
CA GLU A 42 8.03 5.98 -11.80
C GLU A 42 8.20 5.78 -10.29
N ILE A 43 7.73 4.66 -9.73
CA ILE A 43 7.97 4.29 -8.33
C ILE A 43 9.47 4.07 -8.09
N ALA A 44 10.15 3.34 -8.97
CA ALA A 44 11.58 3.06 -8.85
C ALA A 44 12.43 4.33 -8.95
N ASP A 45 12.07 5.26 -9.83
CA ASP A 45 12.78 6.52 -10.01
C ASP A 45 12.56 7.46 -8.83
N LYS A 46 11.35 7.49 -8.27
CA LYS A 46 10.98 8.45 -7.23
C LYS A 46 11.30 7.98 -5.81
N PHE A 47 11.16 6.69 -5.54
CA PHE A 47 11.37 6.09 -4.21
C PHE A 47 12.60 5.17 -4.16
N GLY A 48 13.29 4.98 -5.29
CA GLY A 48 14.47 4.12 -5.41
C GLY A 48 14.11 2.67 -5.72
N LYS A 49 15.02 1.96 -6.42
CA LYS A 49 14.80 0.57 -6.87
C LYS A 49 14.41 -0.43 -5.77
N LYS A 50 14.88 -0.22 -4.54
CA LYS A 50 14.51 -1.07 -3.39
C LYS A 50 13.02 -0.98 -3.04
N SER A 51 12.36 0.11 -3.41
CA SER A 51 10.94 0.34 -3.15
C SER A 51 10.02 -0.51 -4.01
N LEU A 52 10.53 -1.17 -5.06
CA LEU A 52 9.78 -2.17 -5.83
C LEU A 52 9.46 -3.42 -5.00
N GLU A 53 10.30 -3.77 -4.02
CA GLU A 53 9.97 -4.86 -3.09
C GLU A 53 8.79 -4.48 -2.19
N GLY A 54 8.78 -3.23 -1.71
CA GLY A 54 7.67 -2.65 -0.97
C GLY A 54 6.39 -2.59 -1.80
N LEU A 55 6.49 -2.18 -3.07
CA LEU A 55 5.36 -2.17 -4.00
C LEU A 55 4.75 -3.57 -4.17
N LYS A 56 5.59 -4.60 -4.35
CA LYS A 56 5.11 -5.99 -4.44
C LYS A 56 4.38 -6.42 -3.18
N GLN A 57 4.87 -6.06 -1.99
CA GLN A 57 4.18 -6.34 -0.74
C GLN A 57 2.82 -5.62 -0.66
N LEU A 58 2.72 -4.39 -1.17
CA LEU A 58 1.45 -3.66 -1.23
C LEU A 58 0.45 -4.34 -2.18
N ILE A 59 0.93 -4.95 -3.27
CA ILE A 59 0.10 -5.73 -4.20
C ILE A 59 -0.34 -7.04 -3.55
N ASP A 60 0.59 -7.78 -2.92
CA ASP A 60 0.30 -9.05 -2.24
C ASP A 60 -0.73 -8.91 -1.11
N TYR A 61 -0.83 -7.72 -0.52
CA TYR A 61 -1.78 -7.39 0.55
C TYR A 61 -3.04 -6.68 0.04
N ASP A 62 -3.28 -6.72 -1.26
CA ASP A 62 -4.47 -6.15 -1.91
C ASP A 62 -4.66 -4.66 -1.63
N LEU A 63 -3.57 -3.89 -1.48
CA LEU A 63 -3.62 -2.43 -1.30
C LEU A 63 -3.38 -1.68 -2.62
N VAL A 64 -2.60 -2.28 -3.51
CA VAL A 64 -2.30 -1.75 -4.84
C VAL A 64 -2.63 -2.84 -5.85
N GLN A 65 -3.15 -2.44 -7.00
CA GLN A 65 -3.39 -3.32 -8.13
C GLN A 65 -2.70 -2.77 -9.38
N GLU A 66 -2.26 -3.68 -10.24
CA GLU A 66 -1.66 -3.36 -11.52
C GLU A 66 -2.69 -3.57 -12.64
N GLU A 67 -2.97 -2.51 -13.39
CA GLU A 67 -3.84 -2.54 -14.57
C GLU A 67 -3.03 -2.20 -15.82
N LYS A 68 -2.74 -3.24 -16.62
CA LYS A 68 -1.87 -3.20 -17.80
C LYS A 68 -0.43 -2.85 -17.45
N GLU A 69 -0.17 -1.56 -17.20
CA GLU A 69 1.14 -0.98 -16.91
C GLU A 69 1.05 0.13 -15.83
N ASN A 70 -0.16 0.43 -15.36
CA ASN A 70 -0.41 1.46 -14.37
C ASN A 70 -0.74 0.82 -13.02
N LEU A 71 -0.29 1.49 -11.98
CA LEU A 71 -0.57 1.17 -10.59
C LEU A 71 -1.73 2.04 -10.11
N SER A 72 -2.67 1.39 -9.42
CA SER A 72 -3.79 2.06 -8.78
C SER A 72 -4.06 1.49 -7.40
N LEU A 73 -4.67 2.29 -6.53
CA LEU A 73 -5.12 1.79 -5.23
C LEU A 73 -6.36 0.91 -5.41
N THR A 74 -6.39 -0.21 -4.69
CA THR A 74 -7.62 -0.99 -4.51
C THR A 74 -8.55 -0.26 -3.54
N ASN A 75 -9.78 -0.77 -3.35
CA ASN A 75 -10.68 -0.26 -2.31
C ASN A 75 -10.06 -0.34 -0.90
N GLN A 76 -9.28 -1.39 -0.61
CA GLN A 76 -8.57 -1.51 0.66
C GLN A 76 -7.45 -0.48 0.77
N GLY A 77 -6.67 -0.27 -0.30
CA GLY A 77 -5.65 0.76 -0.35
C GLY A 77 -6.20 2.16 -0.11
N ILE A 78 -7.34 2.50 -0.74
CA ILE A 78 -8.05 3.77 -0.54
C ILE A 78 -8.45 3.93 0.93
N PHE A 79 -9.09 2.92 1.52
CA PHE A 79 -9.50 2.95 2.92
C PHE A 79 -8.31 3.20 3.87
N GLN A 80 -7.16 2.56 3.63
CA GLN A 80 -5.96 2.79 4.42
C GLN A 80 -5.42 4.21 4.25
N VAL A 81 -5.40 4.75 3.03
CA VAL A 81 -4.95 6.12 2.78
C VAL A 81 -5.88 7.14 3.45
N GLU A 82 -7.19 6.97 3.36
CA GLU A 82 -8.16 7.84 4.04
C GLU A 82 -7.93 7.85 5.55
N GLY A 83 -7.67 6.68 6.14
CA GLY A 83 -7.29 6.55 7.55
C GLY A 83 -6.03 7.33 7.92
N LEU A 84 -4.99 7.28 7.07
CA LEU A 84 -3.75 8.03 7.26
C LEU A 84 -3.98 9.55 7.19
N LEU A 85 -4.75 10.01 6.21
CA LEU A 85 -5.04 11.44 6.01
C LEU A 85 -5.87 12.01 7.16
N THR A 86 -6.80 11.22 7.71
CA THR A 86 -7.66 11.62 8.84
C THR A 86 -6.86 11.85 10.12
N LEU A 87 -5.71 11.19 10.31
CA LEU A 87 -4.85 11.41 11.48
C LEU A 87 -4.08 12.73 11.43
N THR A 88 -4.02 13.36 10.25
CA THR A 88 -3.26 14.60 10.01
C THR A 88 -4.13 15.84 9.82
N ALA A 89 -5.46 15.66 9.79
CA ALA A 89 -6.47 16.72 9.66
C ALA A 89 -6.93 17.22 11.03
#